data_AF-A0A7S1QU42-F1
#
_entry.id   AF-A0A7S1QU42-F1
#
_cell.length_a   1.000
_cell.length_b   1.000
_cell.length_c   1.000
_cell.angle_alpha   90.00
_cell.angle_beta   90.00
_cell.angle_gamma   90.00
#
_symmetry.space_group_name_H-M   'P 1'
#
loop_
_entity.id
_entity.type
_entity.pdbx_description
1 polymer ?
#
loop_
_entity_poly.entity_id
_entity_poly.type
_entity_poly.pdbx_seq_one_letter_code
_entity_poly.pdbx_strand_id
1 'polypeptide(L)'
;SRQAQAAAHVAWAEWGGRRHVQAATHVLWAEWGGPQGRLVQMSSSFNILATSNNGVGFEQVALVEGVQAWPDTEQQITDLPPHLVGGTLLHCPRGALISGTSVTVTAMGADMRVYVAVEAIQADGFSLRDGGLTQALASTRGWLLDESAPSLCGEASTLTMFSMLAFKDRSV
;
A
#
# COMPACT_ATOMS: atom_id res chain seq x y z
N SER A 1 -5.54 23.87 29.12
CA SER A 1 -5.48 22.48 28.65
C SER A 1 -6.45 22.29 27.50
N ARG A 2 -5.96 21.90 26.31
CA ARG A 2 -6.77 21.32 25.22
C ARG A 2 -5.91 20.24 24.59
N GLN A 3 -6.40 19.01 24.58
CA GLN A 3 -5.64 17.82 24.19
C GLN A 3 -6.13 17.39 22.81
N ALA A 4 -5.41 17.76 21.76
CA ALA A 4 -5.72 17.33 20.40
C ALA A 4 -5.21 15.90 20.21
N GLN A 5 -6.12 14.94 20.04
CA GLN A 5 -5.77 13.59 19.62
C GLN A 5 -5.61 13.58 18.09
N ALA A 6 -4.37 13.50 17.62
CA ALA A 6 -4.03 13.23 16.23
C ALA A 6 -3.43 11.83 16.14
N ALA A 7 -4.01 11.00 15.28
CA ALA A 7 -3.52 9.68 14.87
C ALA A 7 -3.44 9.63 13.33
N ALA A 8 -2.90 8.55 12.77
CA ALA A 8 -2.51 8.39 11.36
C ALA A 8 -1.35 9.30 10.89
N HIS A 9 -0.15 8.71 10.77
CA HIS A 9 1.14 9.30 10.32
C HIS A 9 2.19 8.14 10.41
N VAL A 10 3.17 7.92 9.51
CA VAL A 10 4.03 6.69 9.54
C VAL A 10 5.43 6.85 8.88
N ALA A 11 6.30 5.82 8.78
CA ALA A 11 7.74 5.97 8.40
C ALA A 11 8.48 4.71 7.82
N TRP A 12 9.66 4.91 7.19
CA TRP A 12 10.90 4.04 7.12
C TRP A 12 10.80 2.52 6.72
N ALA A 13 11.86 1.73 6.39
CA ALA A 13 13.33 1.89 6.45
C ALA A 13 14.15 0.94 5.53
N GLU A 14 15.37 1.38 5.09
CA GLU A 14 16.51 0.50 4.70
C GLU A 14 17.89 1.21 4.79
N TRP A 15 18.99 0.42 4.84
CA TRP A 15 20.36 0.89 4.56
C TRP A 15 21.33 -0.21 4.08
N GLY A 16 22.07 0.09 3.00
CA GLY A 16 23.15 -0.74 2.46
C GLY A 16 24.20 0.12 1.74
N GLY A 17 24.83 1.05 2.47
CA GLY A 17 25.87 1.93 1.92
C GLY A 17 25.36 3.19 1.22
N ARG A 18 25.02 4.22 2.01
CA ARG A 18 24.84 5.63 1.58
C ARG A 18 23.98 5.88 0.32
N ARG A 19 22.68 5.65 0.46
CA ARG A 19 21.67 6.74 0.57
C ARG A 19 20.42 6.16 1.24
N HIS A 20 20.04 6.68 2.41
CA HIS A 20 18.79 6.28 3.06
C HIS A 20 17.59 6.76 2.26
N VAL A 21 16.49 6.04 2.40
CA VAL A 21 15.19 6.32 1.82
C VAL A 21 14.15 6.07 2.93
N GLN A 22 13.25 7.02 3.19
CA GLN A 22 12.23 6.90 4.25
C GLN A 22 10.84 7.17 3.67
N ALA A 23 9.98 6.16 3.60
CA ALA A 23 8.57 6.35 3.29
C ALA A 23 7.67 5.67 4.30
N ALA A 24 6.63 6.40 4.66
CA ALA A 24 5.40 5.89 5.24
C ALA A 24 4.64 5.01 4.22
N THR A 25 3.65 4.21 4.64
CA THR A 25 2.87 3.35 3.74
C THR A 25 1.42 3.09 4.21
N HIS A 26 0.45 3.04 3.29
CA HIS A 26 -0.91 2.50 3.47
C HIS A 26 -1.39 1.82 2.16
N VAL A 27 -2.33 0.85 2.27
CA VAL A 27 -2.93 0.08 1.16
C VAL A 27 -1.88 -0.55 0.24
N LEU A 28 -1.27 -1.64 0.71
CA LEU A 28 -0.23 -2.37 -0.02
C LEU A 28 -0.84 -3.45 -0.94
N TRP A 29 -0.50 -3.43 -2.23
CA TRP A 29 -0.83 -4.47 -3.22
C TRP A 29 0.41 -4.95 -3.99
N ALA A 30 0.37 -6.15 -4.57
CA ALA A 30 1.49 -6.74 -5.31
C ALA A 30 1.08 -7.41 -6.65
N GLU A 31 1.64 -6.94 -7.77
CA GLU A 31 1.51 -7.55 -9.11
C GLU A 31 2.47 -8.75 -9.30
N TRP A 32 2.04 -9.79 -10.02
CA TRP A 32 2.95 -10.83 -10.54
C TRP A 32 3.34 -10.57 -12.01
N GLY A 33 4.58 -10.12 -12.23
CA GLY A 33 5.12 -9.79 -13.56
C GLY A 33 5.47 -11.00 -14.44
N GLY A 34 4.55 -11.95 -14.62
CA GLY A 34 4.75 -13.13 -15.47
C GLY A 34 4.69 -12.81 -16.98
N PRO A 35 5.63 -13.30 -17.82
CA PRO A 35 5.55 -13.11 -19.26
C PRO A 35 4.36 -13.87 -19.88
N GLN A 36 3.60 -13.21 -20.75
CA GLN A 36 2.45 -13.83 -21.41
C GLN A 36 2.88 -14.94 -22.40
N GLY A 37 2.90 -16.19 -21.93
CA GLY A 37 3.17 -17.34 -22.77
C GLY A 37 3.02 -18.67 -22.05
N ARG A 38 2.05 -19.49 -22.50
CA ARG A 38 1.79 -20.88 -22.10
C ARG A 38 1.31 -21.06 -20.65
N LEU A 39 0.03 -21.47 -20.50
CA LEU A 39 -0.54 -21.94 -19.23
C LEU A 39 0.15 -23.23 -18.77
N VAL A 40 1.23 -23.09 -18.01
CA VAL A 40 1.69 -24.12 -17.07
C VAL A 40 1.11 -23.74 -15.72
N GLN A 41 0.30 -24.60 -15.12
CA GLN A 41 -0.24 -24.39 -13.78
C GLN A 41 0.87 -24.62 -12.74
N MET A 42 1.81 -23.69 -12.64
CA MET A 42 2.80 -23.66 -11.58
C MET A 42 2.11 -23.21 -10.29
N SER A 43 1.76 -24.17 -9.43
CA SER A 43 1.29 -23.92 -8.08
C SER A 43 2.45 -23.50 -7.15
N SER A 44 3.21 -22.48 -7.54
CA SER A 44 4.09 -21.73 -6.65
C SER A 44 3.21 -20.82 -5.80
N SER A 45 3.10 -21.10 -4.51
CA SER A 45 2.38 -20.20 -3.59
C SER A 45 3.13 -18.87 -3.51
N PHE A 46 2.51 -17.81 -4.05
CA PHE A 46 3.00 -16.44 -3.92
C PHE A 46 2.71 -15.97 -2.49
N ASN A 47 3.66 -16.26 -1.60
CA ASN A 47 3.52 -15.94 -0.19
C ASN A 47 3.99 -14.50 0.05
N ILE A 48 3.06 -13.65 0.48
CA ILE A 48 3.35 -12.32 0.99
C ILE A 48 3.37 -12.37 2.51
N LEU A 49 4.35 -11.72 3.13
CA LEU A 49 4.39 -11.42 4.54
C LEU A 49 4.45 -9.91 4.74
N ALA A 50 3.54 -9.37 5.55
CA ALA A 50 3.56 -7.98 5.99
C ALA A 50 3.78 -7.93 7.50
N THR A 51 4.78 -7.17 7.95
CA THR A 51 5.08 -6.97 9.36
C THR A 51 5.22 -5.49 9.68
N SER A 52 4.99 -5.12 10.94
CA SER A 52 5.18 -3.77 11.46
C SER A 52 6.07 -3.77 12.70
N ASN A 53 6.84 -2.71 12.89
CA ASN A 53 7.65 -2.53 14.11
C ASN A 53 6.81 -2.12 15.34
N ASN A 54 5.52 -1.81 15.20
CA ASN A 54 4.61 -1.49 16.31
C ASN A 54 3.65 -2.63 16.69
N GLY A 55 3.63 -3.74 15.93
CA GLY A 55 2.76 -4.90 16.19
C GLY A 55 1.37 -4.85 15.56
N VAL A 56 1.05 -3.86 14.72
CA VAL A 56 -0.15 -3.90 13.86
C VAL A 56 -0.04 -5.07 12.89
N GLY A 57 -1.02 -5.98 12.95
CA GLY A 57 -1.19 -7.06 11.99
C GLY A 57 -1.93 -6.59 10.72
N PHE A 58 -1.71 -7.32 9.63
CA PHE A 58 -2.37 -7.09 8.35
C PHE A 58 -3.15 -8.35 7.95
N GLU A 59 -4.39 -8.17 7.56
CA GLU A 59 -5.18 -9.21 6.89
C GLU A 59 -4.84 -9.20 5.39
N GLN A 60 -4.92 -10.38 4.75
CA GLN A 60 -4.63 -10.55 3.33
C GLN A 60 -5.89 -11.04 2.62
N VAL A 61 -6.43 -10.23 1.71
CA VAL A 61 -7.62 -10.56 0.92
C VAL A 61 -7.35 -10.44 -0.58
N ALA A 62 -8.14 -11.13 -1.41
CA ALA A 62 -8.06 -10.95 -2.86
C ALA A 62 -8.64 -9.57 -3.24
N LEU A 63 -7.88 -8.78 -3.99
CA LEU A 63 -8.31 -7.46 -4.43
C LEU A 63 -9.30 -7.58 -5.60
N VAL A 64 -10.57 -7.29 -5.32
CA VAL A 64 -11.70 -7.33 -6.25
C VAL A 64 -12.56 -6.09 -6.06
N GLU A 65 -13.34 -5.73 -7.08
CA GLU A 65 -14.32 -4.64 -7.00
C GLU A 65 -15.30 -4.89 -5.85
N GLY A 66 -15.52 -3.89 -4.99
CA GLY A 66 -16.39 -3.98 -3.81
C GLY A 66 -15.73 -4.56 -2.55
N VAL A 67 -14.43 -4.91 -2.56
CA VAL A 67 -13.73 -5.39 -1.34
C VAL A 67 -13.62 -4.27 -0.29
N GLN A 68 -13.69 -4.62 1.00
CA GLN A 68 -13.56 -3.65 2.09
C GLN A 68 -12.15 -3.03 2.14
N ALA A 69 -12.09 -1.69 2.13
CA ALA A 69 -10.84 -0.95 2.21
C ALA A 69 -10.15 -1.12 3.59
N TRP A 70 -10.94 -1.13 4.67
CA TRP A 70 -10.50 -1.45 6.03
C TRP A 70 -11.46 -2.44 6.69
N PRO A 71 -10.97 -3.46 7.43
CA PRO A 71 -11.79 -4.55 7.99
C PRO A 71 -12.75 -4.12 9.11
N ASP A 72 -12.54 -2.93 9.68
CA ASP A 72 -13.37 -2.30 10.71
C ASP A 72 -14.39 -1.28 10.14
N THR A 73 -14.55 -1.22 8.81
CA THR A 73 -15.46 -0.28 8.13
C THR A 73 -16.33 -0.97 7.09
N GLU A 74 -17.49 -0.38 6.78
CA GLU A 74 -18.33 -0.81 5.64
C GLU A 74 -17.85 -0.22 4.29
N GLN A 75 -16.69 0.46 4.27
CA GLN A 75 -16.20 1.18 3.09
C GLN A 75 -15.56 0.23 2.09
N GLN A 76 -16.01 0.32 0.83
CA GLN A 76 -15.59 -0.57 -0.25
C GLN A 76 -14.71 0.17 -1.27
N ILE A 77 -13.74 -0.54 -1.83
CA ILE A 77 -12.95 -0.08 -2.97
C ILE A 77 -13.80 -0.22 -4.24
N THR A 78 -13.90 0.84 -5.03
CA THR A 78 -14.63 0.85 -6.32
C THR A 78 -13.77 1.44 -7.43
N ASP A 79 -14.24 1.32 -8.67
CA ASP A 79 -13.52 1.77 -9.87
C ASP A 79 -12.12 1.13 -9.99
N LEU A 80 -11.98 -0.12 -9.54
CA LEU A 80 -10.70 -0.81 -9.39
C LEU A 80 -9.98 -0.94 -10.74
N PRO A 81 -8.77 -0.36 -10.91
CA PRO A 81 -8.00 -0.47 -12.15
C PRO A 81 -7.80 -1.93 -12.58
N PRO A 82 -8.02 -2.28 -13.87
CA PRO A 82 -7.99 -3.67 -14.32
C PRO A 82 -6.69 -4.44 -14.05
N HIS A 83 -5.57 -3.74 -13.84
CA HIS A 83 -4.28 -4.35 -13.50
C HIS A 83 -4.17 -4.75 -12.01
N LEU A 84 -4.96 -4.15 -11.12
CA LEU A 84 -4.98 -4.48 -9.68
C LEU A 84 -5.84 -5.72 -9.36
N VAL A 85 -6.74 -6.10 -10.26
CA VAL A 85 -7.74 -7.15 -10.06
C VAL A 85 -7.07 -8.52 -9.88
N GLY A 86 -7.40 -9.20 -8.78
CA GLY A 86 -6.97 -10.58 -8.50
C GLY A 86 -5.60 -10.74 -7.82
N GLY A 87 -4.85 -9.65 -7.62
CA GLY A 87 -3.70 -9.66 -6.69
C GLY A 87 -4.15 -9.55 -5.22
N THR A 88 -3.19 -9.41 -4.30
CA THR A 88 -3.48 -9.40 -2.85
C THR A 88 -3.53 -7.99 -2.28
N LEU A 89 -4.64 -7.64 -1.61
CA LEU A 89 -4.75 -6.46 -0.75
C LEU A 89 -4.24 -6.80 0.65
N LEU A 90 -3.32 -5.98 1.17
CA LEU A 90 -2.92 -5.97 2.57
C LEU A 90 -3.59 -4.78 3.28
N HIS A 91 -4.50 -5.07 4.21
CA HIS A 91 -5.22 -4.04 4.97
C HIS A 91 -5.23 -4.30 6.49
N CYS A 92 -5.49 -3.25 7.26
CA CYS A 92 -5.53 -3.24 8.73
C CYS A 92 -6.58 -2.20 9.19
N PRO A 93 -7.00 -2.19 10.47
CA PRO A 93 -8.03 -1.25 10.95
C PRO A 93 -7.72 0.23 10.67
N ARG A 94 -8.76 1.05 10.39
CA ARG A 94 -8.58 2.44 9.93
C ARG A 94 -7.90 3.30 11.01
N GLY A 95 -6.73 3.85 10.66
CA GLY A 95 -5.91 4.65 11.57
C GLY A 95 -4.98 3.86 12.51
N ALA A 96 -4.85 2.54 12.37
CA ALA A 96 -3.96 1.71 13.19
C ALA A 96 -2.47 2.07 13.04
N LEU A 97 -2.06 2.61 11.89
CA LEU A 97 -0.68 3.00 11.60
C LEU A 97 -0.37 4.42 12.13
N ILE A 98 0.40 4.48 13.22
CA ILE A 98 0.77 5.72 13.94
C ILE A 98 2.29 5.98 13.90
N SER A 99 2.75 7.22 14.13
CA SER A 99 4.07 7.63 13.61
C SER A 99 5.25 6.92 14.26
N GLY A 100 6.28 6.72 13.43
CA GLY A 100 7.37 5.79 13.70
C GLY A 100 7.03 4.33 13.37
N THR A 101 5.77 3.98 13.05
CA THR A 101 5.50 2.64 12.51
C THR A 101 6.12 2.51 11.13
N SER A 102 6.84 1.41 10.92
CA SER A 102 7.39 0.99 9.63
C SER A 102 6.79 -0.33 9.23
N VAL A 103 6.41 -0.44 7.96
CA VAL A 103 5.77 -1.63 7.38
C VAL A 103 6.74 -2.29 6.41
N THR A 104 7.12 -3.52 6.68
CA THR A 104 7.96 -4.33 5.79
C THR A 104 7.07 -5.34 5.08
N VAL A 105 7.12 -5.34 3.74
CA VAL A 105 6.45 -6.34 2.91
C VAL A 105 7.49 -7.20 2.19
N THR A 106 7.41 -8.51 2.37
CA THR A 106 8.28 -9.50 1.76
C THR A 106 7.43 -10.43 0.92
N ALA A 107 7.67 -10.48 -0.40
CA ALA A 107 7.10 -11.49 -1.28
C ALA A 107 8.13 -12.59 -1.58
N MET A 108 7.71 -13.85 -1.60
CA MET A 108 8.59 -14.97 -1.86
C MET A 108 8.49 -15.46 -3.32
N GLY A 109 9.63 -15.54 -4.00
CA GLY A 109 9.81 -16.35 -5.22
C GLY A 109 9.84 -15.58 -6.54
N ALA A 110 9.21 -14.42 -6.64
CA ALA A 110 9.05 -13.64 -7.89
C ALA A 110 9.45 -12.17 -7.74
N ASP A 111 9.69 -11.49 -8.86
CA ASP A 111 9.67 -10.03 -8.93
C ASP A 111 8.21 -9.54 -8.78
N MET A 112 7.97 -8.44 -8.05
CA MET A 112 6.64 -7.86 -7.85
C MET A 112 6.60 -6.34 -8.12
N ARG A 113 5.42 -5.78 -8.42
CA ARG A 113 5.20 -4.34 -8.30
C ARG A 113 4.33 -4.05 -7.08
N VAL A 114 4.90 -3.32 -6.12
CA VAL A 114 4.21 -2.86 -4.90
C VAL A 114 3.45 -1.58 -5.21
N TYR A 115 2.19 -1.48 -4.78
CA TYR A 115 1.36 -0.28 -4.87
C TYR A 115 0.96 0.21 -3.48
N VAL A 116 0.66 1.51 -3.37
CA VAL A 116 0.39 2.24 -2.11
C VAL A 116 -0.66 3.31 -2.38
N ALA A 117 -1.89 3.13 -1.88
CA ALA A 117 -2.99 4.09 -2.06
C ALA A 117 -3.29 4.87 -0.76
N VAL A 118 -3.54 6.18 -0.91
CA VAL A 118 -3.46 7.17 0.18
C VAL A 118 -4.64 8.13 0.13
N GLU A 119 -5.32 8.37 1.25
CA GLU A 119 -6.34 9.43 1.37
C GLU A 119 -5.70 10.80 1.11
N ALA A 120 -6.02 11.42 -0.03
CA ALA A 120 -5.34 12.63 -0.50
C ALA A 120 -6.12 13.91 -0.21
N ILE A 121 -7.42 13.96 -0.54
CA ILE A 121 -8.25 15.16 -0.38
C ILE A 121 -9.62 14.75 0.16
N GLN A 122 -10.07 15.36 1.26
CA GLN A 122 -11.45 15.22 1.73
C GLN A 122 -12.42 16.13 0.97
N ALA A 123 -13.72 15.85 1.12
CA ALA A 123 -14.84 16.58 0.53
C ALA A 123 -14.85 18.11 0.77
N ASP A 124 -14.12 18.60 1.77
CA ASP A 124 -13.99 20.03 2.07
C ASP A 124 -12.97 20.76 1.17
N GLY A 125 -12.08 20.04 0.48
CA GLY A 125 -11.01 20.60 -0.33
C GLY A 125 -9.83 21.21 0.45
N PHE A 126 -9.81 21.09 1.79
CA PHE A 126 -8.81 21.70 2.67
C PHE A 126 -8.09 20.69 3.58
N SER A 127 -8.69 19.54 3.86
CA SER A 127 -8.16 18.53 4.79
C SER A 127 -7.39 17.42 4.08
N LEU A 128 -6.06 17.50 4.05
CA LEU A 128 -5.16 16.37 3.78
C LEU A 128 -5.09 15.47 5.02
N ARG A 129 -5.48 14.19 4.90
CA ARG A 129 -5.39 13.17 5.97
C ARG A 129 -4.28 12.15 5.79
N ASP A 130 -3.37 12.41 4.85
CA ASP A 130 -2.25 11.52 4.55
C ASP A 130 -1.18 11.46 5.67
N GLY A 131 -1.17 12.41 6.60
CA GLY A 131 -0.11 12.52 7.62
C GLY A 131 1.27 12.76 7.01
N GLY A 132 1.34 13.39 5.82
CA GLY A 132 2.55 13.58 5.02
C GLY A 132 2.97 12.38 4.16
N LEU A 133 2.19 11.30 4.12
CA LEU A 133 2.47 10.08 3.35
C LEU A 133 2.65 10.33 1.85
N THR A 134 1.80 11.16 1.24
CA THR A 134 1.86 11.51 -0.19
C THR A 134 3.18 12.20 -0.52
N GLN A 135 3.60 13.15 0.33
CA GLN A 135 4.88 13.86 0.19
C GLN A 135 6.07 12.93 0.45
N ALA A 136 5.96 12.02 1.42
CA ALA A 136 6.99 11.04 1.71
C ALA A 136 7.23 10.12 0.50
N LEU A 137 6.18 9.53 -0.07
CA LEU A 137 6.27 8.67 -1.27
C LEU A 137 6.82 9.44 -2.47
N ALA A 138 6.27 10.63 -2.77
CA ALA A 138 6.69 11.46 -3.91
C ALA A 138 8.16 11.94 -3.83
N SER A 139 8.74 12.04 -2.63
CA SER A 139 10.16 12.38 -2.43
C SER A 139 11.08 11.14 -2.27
N THR A 140 10.51 9.95 -2.21
CA THR A 140 11.20 8.69 -1.91
C THR A 140 11.54 7.95 -3.20
N ARG A 141 12.82 7.95 -3.56
CA ARG A 141 13.32 7.41 -4.84
C ARG A 141 12.87 5.96 -5.06
N GLY A 142 12.20 5.73 -6.19
CA GLY A 142 11.76 4.41 -6.66
C GLY A 142 10.25 4.24 -6.64
N TRP A 143 9.52 5.07 -5.89
CA TRP A 143 8.10 5.27 -6.11
C TRP A 143 7.85 6.13 -7.35
N LEU A 144 6.78 5.80 -8.05
CA LEU A 144 6.18 6.55 -9.13
C LEU A 144 4.76 6.92 -8.71
N LEU A 145 4.28 8.10 -9.07
CA LEU A 145 2.86 8.43 -9.00
C LEU A 145 2.10 7.59 -10.03
N ASP A 146 0.98 7.00 -9.64
CA ASP A 146 0.09 6.26 -10.54
C ASP A 146 -1.20 7.05 -10.74
N GLU A 147 -1.54 7.35 -12.00
CA GLU A 147 -2.70 8.16 -12.37
C GLU A 147 -4.02 7.38 -12.21
N SER A 148 -3.96 6.04 -12.10
CA SER A 148 -5.13 5.16 -11.98
C SER A 148 -5.43 4.80 -10.53
N ALA A 149 -5.60 5.78 -9.63
CA ALA A 149 -6.02 5.49 -8.26
C ALA A 149 -7.48 4.96 -8.21
N PRO A 150 -7.80 3.92 -7.42
CA PRO A 150 -9.18 3.48 -7.22
C PRO A 150 -10.00 4.47 -6.37
N SER A 151 -11.32 4.33 -6.40
CA SER A 151 -12.27 5.10 -5.59
C SER A 151 -12.61 4.41 -4.26
N LEU A 152 -13.26 5.16 -3.35
CA LEU A 152 -13.92 4.63 -2.16
C LEU A 152 -15.43 4.88 -2.23
N CYS A 153 -16.23 3.85 -1.99
CA CYS A 153 -17.68 3.98 -1.92
C CYS A 153 -18.09 4.82 -0.69
N GLY A 154 -19.00 5.79 -0.90
CA GLY A 154 -19.70 6.52 0.17
C GLY A 154 -18.95 7.70 0.81
N GLU A 155 -17.64 7.86 0.56
CA GLU A 155 -16.90 9.08 0.93
C GLU A 155 -16.61 9.93 -0.31
N ALA A 156 -16.71 11.25 -0.17
CA ALA A 156 -16.13 12.20 -1.14
C ALA A 156 -14.65 12.51 -0.80
N SER A 157 -13.91 11.45 -0.43
CA SER A 157 -12.47 11.49 -0.19
C SER A 157 -11.76 10.81 -1.37
N THR A 158 -10.78 11.49 -1.99
CA THR A 158 -10.03 10.91 -3.11
C THR A 158 -8.83 10.11 -2.62
N LEU A 159 -8.49 9.04 -3.35
CA LEU A 159 -7.22 8.35 -3.20
C LEU A 159 -6.18 8.92 -4.18
N THR A 160 -4.92 8.92 -3.78
CA THR A 160 -3.75 9.04 -4.66
C THR A 160 -2.92 7.78 -4.53
N MET A 161 -2.49 7.22 -5.64
CA MET A 161 -1.78 5.94 -5.68
C MET A 161 -0.32 6.12 -6.12
N PHE A 162 0.57 5.35 -5.52
CA PHE A 162 1.97 5.25 -5.90
C PHE A 162 2.34 3.78 -6.18
N SER A 163 3.33 3.54 -7.03
CA SER A 163 3.84 2.19 -7.29
C SER A 163 5.36 2.12 -7.38
N MET A 164 5.94 0.97 -7.02
CA MET A 164 7.37 0.68 -7.02
C MET A 164 7.62 -0.75 -7.51
N LEU A 165 8.60 -0.97 -8.38
CA LEU A 165 9.06 -2.31 -8.74
C LEU A 165 10.03 -2.83 -7.68
N ALA A 166 9.67 -3.92 -7.02
CA ALA A 166 10.52 -4.66 -6.08
C ALA A 166 10.97 -5.96 -6.74
N PHE A 167 12.24 -5.96 -7.18
CA PHE A 167 12.85 -7.14 -7.79
C PHE A 167 13.29 -8.12 -6.71
N LYS A 168 13.14 -9.41 -6.98
CA LYS A 168 13.79 -10.48 -6.22
C LYS A 168 15.29 -10.29 -6.35
N ASP A 169 16.02 -10.33 -5.24
CA ASP A 169 17.48 -10.30 -5.31
C ASP A 169 18.00 -11.48 -6.15
N ARG A 170 18.92 -11.15 -7.06
CA ARG A 170 19.52 -12.07 -8.04
C ARG A 170 21.00 -12.28 -7.73
N SER A 171 21.35 -12.27 -6.45
CA SER A 171 22.66 -12.72 -5.95
C SER A 171 22.92 -14.17 -6.39
N VAL A 172 24.08 -14.38 -7.02
CA VAL A 172 24.57 -15.65 -7.59
C VAL A 172 25.85 -16.05 -6.87
#